data_AF-A0A6N8DNX1-F1
#
_entry.id   AF-A0A6N8DNX1-F1
#
_cell.length_a   1.000
_cell.length_b   1.000
_cell.length_c   1.000
_cell.angle_alpha   90.00
_cell.angle_beta   90.00
_cell.angle_gamma   90.00
#
_symmetry.space_group_name_H-M   'P 1'
#
loop_
_entity.id
_entity.type
_entity.pdbx_description
1 polymer ?
#
loop_
_entity_poly.entity_id
_entity_poly.type
_entity_poly.pdbx_seq_one_letter_code
_entity_poly.pdbx_strand_id
1 'polypeptide(L)'
;REHGGDEALVRPHDIVIHRDPDKAGAGAQPGVVSHIGFGGPVVKVELQTEGKDHVDVEVTATTFRDLDLKRGERVFFALRSQQEYAHDFAI
;
A
#
# COMPACT_ATOMS: atom_id res chain seq x y z
N ARG A 1 14.47 0.99 -29.60
CA ARG A 1 14.41 2.16 -28.69
C ARG A 1 14.02 1.60 -27.35
N GLU A 2 14.99 1.49 -26.46
CA GLU A 2 14.87 0.73 -25.21
C GLU A 2 14.14 1.61 -24.19
N HIS A 3 12.87 1.31 -23.93
CA HIS A 3 12.20 1.81 -22.73
C HIS A 3 12.47 0.77 -21.64
N GLY A 4 13.70 0.78 -21.13
CA GLY A 4 13.97 0.25 -19.79
C GLY A 4 13.31 1.21 -18.81
N GLY A 5 12.04 0.98 -18.53
CA GLY A 5 11.42 1.56 -17.34
C GLY A 5 12.17 0.98 -16.16
N ASP A 6 12.67 1.83 -15.29
CA ASP A 6 13.20 1.44 -13.98
C ASP A 6 12.00 0.91 -13.18
N GLU A 7 11.56 -0.31 -13.49
CA GLU A 7 10.55 -1.04 -12.73
C GLU A 7 11.20 -1.39 -11.40
N ALA A 8 11.15 -0.44 -10.48
CA ALA A 8 11.58 -0.67 -9.10
C ALA A 8 10.78 -1.86 -8.59
N LEU A 9 11.47 -3.00 -8.42
CA LEU A 9 10.88 -4.24 -7.94
C LEU A 9 10.61 -4.11 -6.44
N VAL A 10 9.51 -3.44 -6.11
CA VAL A 10 9.03 -3.26 -4.75
C VAL A 10 8.17 -4.48 -4.37
N ARG A 11 8.38 -5.04 -3.18
CA ARG A 11 7.52 -6.13 -2.70
C ARG A 11 6.19 -5.56 -2.20
N PRO A 12 5.04 -6.18 -2.49
CA PRO A 12 3.74 -5.68 -2.04
C PRO A 12 3.61 -5.44 -0.52
N HIS A 13 4.34 -6.18 0.32
CA HIS A 13 4.34 -5.98 1.79
C HIS A 13 5.29 -4.87 2.27
N ASP A 14 6.17 -4.38 1.39
CA ASP A 14 7.01 -3.20 1.64
C ASP A 14 6.27 -1.90 1.34
N ILE A 15 5.00 -1.97 0.91
CA ILE A 15 4.14 -0.80 0.68
C ILE A 15 3.14 -0.68 1.83
N VAL A 16 2.97 0.55 2.33
CA VAL A 16 2.04 0.87 3.42
C VAL A 16 0.91 1.75 2.89
N ILE A 17 -0.31 1.52 3.38
CA ILE A 17 -1.51 2.32 3.04
C ILE A 17 -1.86 3.23 4.21
N HIS A 18 -2.10 4.50 3.91
CA HIS A 18 -2.55 5.53 4.84
C HIS A 18 -3.88 6.12 4.37
N ARG A 19 -4.76 6.42 5.32
CA ARG A 19 -6.01 7.17 5.08
C ARG A 19 -5.79 8.68 5.01
N ASP A 20 -4.78 9.15 5.73
CA ASP A 20 -4.50 10.55 5.92
C ASP A 20 -3.16 10.87 5.25
N PRO A 21 -3.11 11.82 4.29
CA PRO A 21 -1.87 12.17 3.61
C PRO A 21 -0.81 12.71 4.58
N ASP A 22 -1.22 13.38 5.65
CA ASP A 22 -0.28 13.97 6.63
C ASP A 22 0.46 12.88 7.41
N LYS A 23 -0.12 11.68 7.50
CA LYS A 23 0.49 10.51 8.14
C LYS A 23 1.32 9.65 7.19
N ALA A 24 1.16 9.82 5.88
CA ALA A 24 1.81 9.00 4.87
C ALA A 24 3.28 9.41 4.61
N GLY A 25 3.67 10.61 5.07
CA GLY A 25 5.03 11.11 4.95
C GLY A 25 5.39 11.62 3.55
N ALA A 26 6.62 12.13 3.42
CA ALA A 26 7.13 12.65 2.17
C ALA A 26 7.32 11.52 1.15
N GLY A 27 6.71 11.65 -0.03
CA GLY A 27 6.79 10.66 -1.10
C GLY A 27 5.57 9.74 -1.22
N ALA A 28 4.54 9.92 -0.38
CA ALA A 28 3.29 9.21 -0.54
C ALA A 28 2.57 9.61 -1.83
N GLN A 29 2.02 8.61 -2.52
CA GLN A 29 1.26 8.78 -3.75
C GLN A 29 -0.23 8.50 -3.51
N PRO A 30 -1.15 9.27 -4.12
CA PRO A 30 -2.57 8.96 -4.05
C PRO A 30 -2.91 7.76 -4.94
N GLY A 31 -3.83 6.92 -4.47
CA GLY A 31 -4.39 5.81 -5.23
C GLY A 31 -5.86 5.58 -4.87
N VAL A 32 -6.57 4.87 -5.73
CA VAL A 32 -7.95 4.44 -5.49
C VAL A 32 -7.96 2.92 -5.35
N VAL A 33 -8.65 2.40 -4.32
CA VAL A 33 -8.79 0.96 -4.14
C VAL A 33 -9.62 0.38 -5.28
N SER A 34 -8.98 -0.34 -6.21
CA SER A 34 -9.63 -0.93 -7.38
C SER A 34 -10.14 -2.34 -7.12
N HIS A 35 -9.41 -3.12 -6.30
CA HIS A 35 -9.77 -4.50 -5.95
C HIS A 35 -9.28 -4.89 -4.54
N ILE A 36 -10.03 -5.81 -3.89
CA ILE A 36 -9.70 -6.36 -2.57
C ILE A 36 -9.85 -7.89 -2.65
N GLY A 37 -8.77 -8.62 -2.38
CA GLY A 37 -8.73 -10.08 -2.35
C GLY A 37 -8.36 -10.60 -0.96
N PHE A 38 -9.20 -11.47 -0.39
CA PHE A 38 -8.95 -12.08 0.92
C PHE A 38 -8.20 -13.40 0.77
N GLY A 39 -7.05 -13.52 1.46
CA GLY A 39 -6.18 -14.70 1.44
C GLY A 39 -5.99 -15.37 2.81
N GLY A 40 -6.87 -15.10 3.78
CA GLY A 40 -6.73 -15.56 5.16
C GLY A 40 -6.17 -14.45 6.06
N PRO A 41 -4.96 -14.60 6.64
CA PRO A 41 -4.38 -13.59 7.53
C PRO A 41 -3.90 -12.33 6.79
N VAL A 42 -3.77 -12.42 5.45
CA VAL A 42 -3.38 -11.32 4.57
C VAL A 42 -4.51 -10.95 3.62
N VAL A 43 -4.57 -9.67 3.28
CA VAL A 43 -5.50 -9.08 2.32
C VAL A 43 -4.68 -8.39 1.23
N LYS A 44 -4.91 -8.79 -0.01
CA LYS A 44 -4.34 -8.15 -1.18
C LYS A 44 -5.23 -6.99 -1.59
N VAL A 45 -4.64 -5.80 -1.67
CA VAL A 45 -5.31 -4.58 -2.07
C VAL A 45 -4.63 -4.08 -3.35
N GLU A 46 -5.41 -3.97 -4.41
CA GLU A 46 -4.96 -3.34 -5.65
C GLU A 46 -5.34 -1.87 -5.60
N LEU A 47 -4.36 -1.00 -5.88
CA LEU A 47 -4.54 0.44 -5.98
C LEU A 47 -4.35 0.86 -7.42
N GLN A 48 -5.26 1.68 -7.93
CA GLN A 48 -5.08 2.37 -9.20
C GLN A 48 -4.53 3.78 -8.95
N THR A 49 -3.40 4.11 -9.58
CA THR A 49 -2.80 5.45 -9.52
C THR A 49 -3.57 6.43 -10.43
N GLU A 50 -3.30 7.72 -10.31
CA GLU A 50 -3.84 8.72 -11.25
C GLU A 50 -3.37 8.48 -12.69
N GLY A 51 -2.19 7.87 -12.86
CA GLY A 51 -1.64 7.44 -14.15
C GLY A 51 -2.33 6.21 -14.75
N LYS A 52 -3.28 5.60 -14.03
CA LYS A 52 -3.96 4.33 -14.36
C LYS A 52 -3.10 3.08 -14.26
N ASP A 53 -1.89 3.19 -13.73
CA ASP A 53 -1.09 2.04 -13.33
C ASP A 53 -1.71 1.37 -12.11
N HIS A 54 -1.41 0.08 -11.93
CA HIS A 54 -1.88 -0.72 -10.80
C HIS A 54 -0.71 -1.04 -9.88
N VAL A 55 -0.95 -0.91 -8.57
CA VAL A 55 0.01 -1.21 -7.51
C VAL A 55 -0.61 -2.24 -6.59
N ASP A 56 0.05 -3.39 -6.46
CA ASP A 56 -0.34 -4.43 -5.51
C ASP A 56 0.25 -4.14 -4.13
N VAL A 57 -0.60 -4.13 -3.12
CA VAL A 57 -0.23 -3.97 -1.72
C VAL A 57 -0.77 -5.14 -0.91
N GLU A 58 0.06 -5.70 -0.03
CA GLU A 58 -0.35 -6.75 0.90
C GLU A 58 -0.40 -6.19 2.31
N VAL A 59 -1.58 -6.23 2.93
CA VAL A 59 -1.80 -5.81 4.32
C VAL A 59 -2.31 -6.97 5.15
N THR A 60 -2.15 -6.91 6.48
CA THR A 60 -2.77 -7.90 7.36
C THR A 60 -4.29 -7.71 7.39
N ALA A 61 -5.04 -8.77 7.70
CA ALA A 61 -6.49 -8.67 7.91
C ALA A 61 -6.87 -7.70 9.03
N THR A 62 -6.00 -7.52 10.03
CA THR A 62 -6.20 -6.54 11.10
C THR A 62 -6.03 -5.12 10.57
N THR A 63 -4.91 -4.83 9.89
CA THR A 63 -4.67 -3.52 9.26
C THR A 63 -5.77 -3.15 8.27
N PHE A 64 -6.24 -4.10 7.46
CA PHE A 64 -7.37 -3.88 6.55
C PHE A 64 -8.63 -3.40 7.29
N ARG A 65 -8.97 -4.05 8.41
CA ARG A 65 -10.13 -3.67 9.24
C ARG A 65 -9.92 -2.32 9.93
N ASP A 66 -8.73 -2.07 10.47
CA ASP A 66 -8.43 -0.83 11.18
C ASP A 66 -8.47 0.39 10.24
N LEU A 67 -8.05 0.19 8.98
CA LEU A 67 -8.14 1.20 7.94
C LEU A 67 -9.55 1.29 7.31
N ASP A 68 -10.49 0.39 7.62
CA ASP A 68 -11.85 0.30 7.04
C ASP A 68 -11.87 0.36 5.49
N LEU A 69 -10.87 -0.25 4.82
CA LEU A 69 -10.67 -0.09 3.37
C LEU A 69 -11.88 -0.57 2.55
N LYS A 70 -12.31 0.24 1.58
CA LYS A 70 -13.42 -0.08 0.66
C LYS A 70 -13.02 0.21 -0.77
N ARG A 71 -13.57 -0.57 -1.70
CA ARG A 71 -13.39 -0.33 -3.14
C ARG A 71 -13.94 1.05 -3.52
N GLY A 72 -13.20 1.77 -4.35
CA GLY A 72 -13.53 3.13 -4.80
C GLY A 72 -13.04 4.24 -3.86
N GLU A 73 -12.50 3.89 -2.69
CA GLU A 73 -11.95 4.88 -1.76
C GLU A 73 -10.58 5.37 -2.21
N ARG A 74 -10.34 6.66 -2.01
CA ARG A 74 -9.00 7.25 -2.14
C ARG A 74 -8.18 6.98 -0.89
N VAL A 75 -6.95 6.57 -1.10
CA VAL A 75 -5.94 6.33 -0.06
C VAL A 75 -4.59 6.87 -0.52
N PHE A 76 -3.61 6.86 0.38
CA PHE A 76 -2.23 7.23 0.10
C PHE A 76 -1.34 6.03 0.37
N PHE A 77 -0.35 5.79 -0.49
CA PHE A 77 0.58 4.68 -0.31
C PHE A 77 2.02 5.15 -0.48
N ALA A 78 2.92 4.51 0.26
CA ALA A 78 4.35 4.79 0.25
C ALA A 78 5.13 3.51 0.57
N LEU A 79 6.42 3.52 0.25
CA LEU A 79 7.32 2.48 0.75
C LEU A 79 7.43 2.60 2.26
N ARG A 80 7.37 1.46 2.95
CA ARG A 80 7.61 1.34 4.38
C ARG A 80 8.96 1.96 4.72
N SER A 81 8.97 2.90 5.65
CA SER A 81 10.21 3.47 6.15
C SER A 81 10.86 2.53 7.16
N GLN A 82 12.20 2.44 7.18
CA GLN A 82 12.92 1.59 8.13
C GLN A 82 12.59 1.89 9.61
N GLN A 83 12.07 3.08 9.93
CA GLN A 83 11.67 3.46 11.29
C GLN A 83 10.39 2.76 11.77
N GLU A 84 9.54 2.26 10.87
CA GLU A 84 8.29 1.57 11.23
C GLU A 84 8.53 0.11 11.69
N TYR A 85 9.74 -0.42 11.53
CA TYR A 85 10.12 -1.76 11.99
C TYR A 85 10.23 -1.86 13.53
N ALA A 86 10.32 -0.73 14.24
CA ALA A 86 10.63 -0.70 15.67
C ALA A 86 9.45 -1.05 16.60
N HIS A 87 8.24 -1.21 16.08
CA HIS A 87 7.04 -1.34 16.92
C HIS A 87 6.55 -2.77 17.22
N ASP A 88 7.17 -3.82 16.67
CA ASP A 88 6.62 -5.20 16.78
C ASP A 88 7.57 -6.27 17.35
N PHE A 89 8.60 -5.89 18.12
CA PHE A 89 9.40 -6.85 18.89
C PHE A 89 9.36 -6.53 20.38
N ALA A 90 8.23 -6.86 21.03
CA ALA A 90 8.24 -7.17 22.45
C ALA A 90 8.43 -8.69 22.60
N ILE A 91 9.65 -9.11 22.94
CA ILE A 91 9.95 -10.44 23.48
C ILE A 91 10.00 -10.32 25.01
#